data_AF-A0A950JJZ1-F1
#
_entry.id   AF-A0A950JJZ1-F1
#
_cell.length_a   1.000
_cell.length_b   1.000
_cell.length_c   1.000
_cell.angle_alpha   90.00
_cell.angle_beta   90.00
_cell.angle_gamma   90.00
#
_symmetry.space_group_name_H-M   'P 1'
#
loop_
_entity.id
_entity.type
_entity.pdbx_description
1 polymer ?
#
loop_
_entity_poly.entity_id
_entity_poly.type
_entity_poly.pdbx_seq_one_letter_code
_entity_poly.pdbx_strand_id
1 'polypeptide(L)'
;MRVASAAFLMFAGARLASAAEAAPGSAANDYPTSARADYVFACMKTNGDTREALEQCSCSIDVIASLLPYDAYVTAETVASLNQQSGQIGAEFRGAAIARDALTRLRRAQAEGEVRCF
;
A
#
# COMPACT_ATOMS: atom_id res chain seq x y z
N MET A 1 69.35 -27.68 7.57
CA MET A 1 68.70 -28.99 7.33
C MET A 1 67.45 -29.04 8.21
N ARG A 2 66.20 -29.04 7.76
CA ARG A 2 65.56 -29.30 6.46
C ARG A 2 64.36 -28.35 6.32
N VAL A 3 64.22 -27.76 5.14
CA VAL A 3 63.03 -27.05 4.67
C VAL A 3 61.97 -28.10 4.37
N ALA A 4 60.75 -27.96 4.91
CA ALA A 4 59.60 -28.76 4.49
C ALA A 4 58.54 -27.81 3.94
N SER A 5 58.49 -27.76 2.60
CA SER A 5 57.54 -27.03 1.78
C SER A 5 56.10 -27.42 2.13
N ALA A 6 55.32 -26.49 2.68
CA ALA A 6 53.87 -26.59 2.69
C ALA A 6 53.35 -25.96 1.40
N ALA A 7 52.88 -26.82 0.50
CA ALA A 7 52.29 -26.46 -0.77
C ALA A 7 51.19 -25.40 -0.59
N PHE A 8 51.37 -24.28 -1.27
CA PHE A 8 50.37 -23.22 -1.36
C PHE A 8 49.22 -23.74 -2.24
N LEU A 9 48.20 -24.34 -1.60
CA LEU A 9 46.97 -24.73 -2.27
C LEU A 9 46.25 -23.45 -2.72
N MET A 10 46.39 -23.14 -4.02
CA MET A 10 45.51 -22.19 -4.71
C MET A 10 44.07 -22.67 -4.59
N PHE A 11 43.33 -22.15 -3.61
CA PHE A 11 41.87 -22.14 -3.68
C PHE A 11 41.48 -21.16 -4.79
N ALA A 12 41.31 -21.69 -6.00
CA ALA A 12 40.56 -21.04 -7.07
C ALA A 12 39.10 -20.93 -6.61
N GLY A 13 38.81 -19.90 -5.82
CA GLY A 13 37.45 -19.57 -5.40
C GLY A 13 36.66 -19.12 -6.62
N ALA A 14 35.92 -20.04 -7.23
CA ALA A 14 34.89 -19.73 -8.21
C ALA A 14 33.90 -18.75 -7.56
N ARG A 15 33.98 -17.48 -7.96
CA ARG A 15 32.97 -16.47 -7.65
C ARG A 15 31.72 -16.87 -8.42
N LEU A 16 30.85 -17.66 -7.79
CA LEU A 16 29.45 -17.77 -8.21
C LEU A 16 28.85 -16.37 -8.04
N ALA A 17 28.80 -15.62 -9.14
CA ALA A 17 28.01 -14.41 -9.23
C ALA A 17 26.54 -14.84 -9.12
N SER A 18 26.01 -14.78 -7.90
CA SER A 18 24.58 -14.90 -7.67
C SER A 18 23.95 -13.62 -8.22
N ALA A 19 23.48 -13.66 -9.46
CA ALA A 19 22.46 -12.73 -9.92
C ALA A 19 21.21 -13.05 -9.09
N ALA A 20 21.07 -12.36 -7.96
CA ALA A 20 19.77 -12.23 -7.33
C ALA A 20 18.93 -11.40 -8.32
N GLU A 21 18.27 -12.08 -9.23
CA GLU A 21 17.17 -11.51 -9.97
C GLU A 21 16.22 -10.97 -8.91
N ALA A 22 16.10 -9.65 -8.79
CA ALA A 22 15.04 -9.04 -8.04
C ALA A 22 13.76 -9.45 -8.77
N ALA A 23 13.18 -10.58 -8.37
CA ALA A 23 11.82 -10.92 -8.72
C ALA A 23 11.01 -9.65 -8.41
N PRO A 24 10.23 -9.10 -9.36
CA PRO A 24 9.31 -8.03 -9.02
C PRO A 24 8.47 -8.58 -7.89
N GLY A 25 8.70 -8.07 -6.68
CA GLY A 25 7.88 -8.41 -5.53
C GLY A 25 6.46 -8.19 -6.00
N SER A 26 5.65 -9.24 -5.89
CA SER A 26 4.20 -9.17 -5.95
C SER A 26 3.76 -7.78 -5.49
N ALA A 27 3.07 -7.02 -6.34
CA ALA A 27 2.47 -5.71 -6.02
C ALA A 27 1.33 -5.85 -4.98
N ALA A 28 1.55 -6.70 -3.96
CA ALA A 28 0.78 -6.74 -2.76
C ALA A 28 1.31 -5.57 -1.90
N ASN A 29 0.62 -4.43 -2.04
CA ASN A 29 0.74 -3.24 -1.20
C ASN A 29 1.78 -2.19 -1.65
N ASP A 30 1.49 -1.49 -2.75
CA ASP A 30 2.25 -0.31 -3.20
C ASP A 30 2.03 0.93 -2.32
N TYR A 31 1.24 0.82 -1.24
CA TYR A 31 0.94 1.93 -0.36
C TYR A 31 2.04 2.09 0.70
N PRO A 32 2.52 3.32 0.97
CA PRO A 32 3.42 3.57 2.08
C PRO A 32 2.84 3.07 3.40
N THR A 33 3.69 2.52 4.28
CA THR A 33 3.27 1.99 5.58
C THR A 33 2.52 3.01 6.42
N SER A 34 2.91 4.29 6.37
CA SER A 34 2.21 5.37 7.03
C SER A 34 0.76 5.52 6.54
N ALA A 35 0.54 5.51 5.22
CA ALA A 35 -0.80 5.62 4.64
C ALA A 35 -1.70 4.44 5.05
N ARG A 36 -1.14 3.22 5.08
CA ARG A 36 -1.87 2.04 5.56
C ARG A 36 -2.22 2.18 7.04
N ALA A 37 -1.27 2.61 7.87
CA ALA A 37 -1.49 2.80 9.30
C ALA A 37 -2.54 3.88 9.58
N ASP A 38 -2.48 5.02 8.88
CA ASP A 38 -3.44 6.11 9.02
C ASP A 38 -4.85 5.66 8.68
N TYR A 39 -5.02 4.92 7.56
CA TYR A 39 -6.31 4.33 7.19
C TYR A 39 -6.82 3.38 8.29
N VAL A 40 -5.97 2.47 8.77
CA VAL A 40 -6.34 1.48 9.77
C VAL A 40 -6.77 2.14 11.07
N PHE A 41 -6.02 3.15 11.54
CA PHE A 41 -6.38 3.91 12.74
C PHE A 41 -7.71 4.65 12.57
N ALA A 42 -7.95 5.27 11.41
CA ALA A 42 -9.21 5.95 11.13
C ALA A 42 -10.39 4.96 11.06
N CYS A 43 -10.22 3.83 10.39
CA CYS A 43 -11.22 2.77 10.29
C CYS A 43 -11.57 2.17 11.65
N MET A 44 -10.58 1.93 12.51
CA MET A 44 -10.82 1.39 13.85
C MET A 44 -11.67 2.32 14.73
N LYS A 45 -11.50 3.65 14.57
CA LYS A 45 -12.27 4.65 15.33
C LYS A 45 -13.77 4.57 15.08
N THR A 46 -14.18 4.10 13.90
CA THR A 46 -15.60 3.91 13.55
C THR A 46 -16.08 2.47 13.76
N ASN A 47 -15.17 1.52 13.98
CA ASN A 47 -15.46 0.08 14.05
C ASN A 47 -15.10 -0.56 15.41
N GLY A 48 -14.89 0.25 16.46
CA GLY A 48 -14.85 -0.22 17.84
C GLY A 48 -13.46 -0.38 18.48
N ASP A 49 -12.37 0.01 17.80
CA ASP A 49 -11.01 0.03 18.36
C ASP A 49 -10.54 -1.31 19.00
N THR A 50 -11.00 -2.46 18.48
CA THR A 50 -10.64 -3.79 18.98
C THR A 50 -9.53 -4.47 18.17
N ARG A 51 -9.01 -5.60 18.65
CA ARG A 51 -8.12 -6.46 17.86
C ARG A 51 -8.80 -6.98 16.59
N GLU A 52 -10.08 -7.33 16.67
CA GLU A 52 -10.88 -7.75 15.52
C GLU A 52 -11.01 -6.63 14.49
N ALA A 53 -11.33 -5.41 14.94
CA ALA A 53 -11.39 -4.23 14.06
C ALA A 53 -10.04 -3.97 13.39
N LEU A 54 -8.91 -4.18 14.09
CA LEU A 54 -7.59 -4.09 13.48
C LEU A 54 -7.44 -5.08 12.31
N GLU A 55 -7.87 -6.34 12.48
CA GLU A 55 -7.77 -7.37 11.45
C GLU A 55 -8.66 -7.04 10.24
N GLN A 56 -9.91 -6.64 10.48
CA GLN A 56 -10.86 -6.26 9.43
C GLN A 56 -10.40 -4.99 8.68
N CYS A 57 -10.00 -3.95 9.39
CA CYS A 57 -9.50 -2.71 8.79
C CYS A 57 -8.19 -2.92 8.01
N SER A 58 -7.31 -3.81 8.48
CA SER A 58 -6.09 -4.18 7.76
C SER A 58 -6.41 -4.95 6.47
N CYS A 59 -7.37 -5.89 6.52
CA CYS A 59 -7.87 -6.57 5.34
C CYS A 59 -8.45 -5.58 4.32
N SER A 60 -9.25 -4.62 4.78
CA SER A 60 -9.93 -3.65 3.91
C SER A 60 -8.95 -2.76 3.14
N ILE A 61 -7.88 -2.26 3.79
CA ILE A 61 -6.87 -1.46 3.08
C ILE A 61 -6.08 -2.27 2.05
N ASP A 62 -5.82 -3.54 2.33
CA ASP A 62 -5.12 -4.43 1.38
C ASP A 62 -6.02 -4.73 0.17
N VAL A 63 -7.34 -4.88 0.36
CA VAL A 63 -8.31 -4.97 -0.74
C VAL A 63 -8.35 -3.67 -1.55
N ILE A 64 -8.41 -2.51 -0.90
CA ILE A 64 -8.40 -1.21 -1.57
C ILE A 64 -7.12 -1.06 -2.41
N ALA A 65 -5.95 -1.36 -1.84
CA ALA A 65 -4.67 -1.27 -2.54
C ALA A 65 -4.56 -2.22 -3.74
N SER A 66 -5.29 -3.35 -3.73
CA SER A 66 -5.35 -4.28 -4.87
C SER A 66 -6.20 -3.76 -6.05
N LEU A 67 -7.10 -2.79 -5.79
CA LEU A 67 -8.04 -2.27 -6.79
C LEU A 67 -7.73 -0.84 -7.22
N LEU A 68 -7.01 -0.08 -6.39
CA LEU A 68 -6.77 1.34 -6.57
C LEU A 68 -5.27 1.63 -6.39
N PRO A 69 -4.58 2.14 -7.43
CA PRO A 69 -3.20 2.60 -7.28
C PRO A 69 -3.08 3.74 -6.27
N TYR A 70 -1.94 3.84 -5.57
CA TYR A 70 -1.75 4.81 -4.49
C TYR A 70 -2.00 6.27 -4.92
N ASP A 71 -1.52 6.69 -6.09
CA ASP A 71 -1.75 8.05 -6.58
C ASP A 71 -3.25 8.35 -6.79
N ALA A 72 -4.01 7.36 -7.24
CA ALA A 72 -5.46 7.49 -7.42
C ALA A 72 -6.19 7.55 -6.08
N TYR A 73 -5.69 6.83 -5.07
CA TYR A 73 -6.19 6.89 -3.70
C TYR A 73 -5.97 8.27 -3.08
N VAL A 74 -4.74 8.80 -3.13
CA VAL A 74 -4.41 10.15 -2.62
C VAL A 74 -5.24 11.21 -3.34
N THR A 75 -5.42 11.08 -4.65
CA THR A 75 -6.29 11.97 -5.43
C THR A 75 -7.73 11.92 -4.91
N ALA A 76 -8.29 10.74 -4.72
CA ALA A 76 -9.66 10.57 -4.27
C ALA A 76 -9.87 11.06 -2.82
N GLU A 77 -8.92 10.82 -1.90
CA GLU A 77 -8.96 11.38 -0.54
C GLU A 77 -8.90 12.90 -0.54
N THR A 78 -8.04 13.48 -1.38
CA THR A 78 -7.95 14.93 -1.55
C THR A 78 -9.28 15.50 -2.02
N VAL A 79 -9.90 14.87 -3.02
CA VAL A 79 -11.24 15.27 -3.49
C VAL A 79 -12.28 15.09 -2.38
N ALA A 80 -12.22 14.02 -1.58
CA ALA A 80 -13.13 13.80 -0.47
C ALA A 80 -13.03 14.90 0.59
N SER A 81 -11.81 15.35 0.92
CA SER A 81 -11.56 16.47 1.82
C SER A 81 -12.11 17.80 1.27
N LEU A 82 -11.86 18.09 -0.01
CA LEU A 82 -12.36 19.31 -0.66
C LEU A 82 -13.88 19.31 -0.80
N ASN A 83 -14.51 18.16 -1.05
CA ASN A 83 -15.95 18.04 -1.14
C ASN A 83 -16.67 18.28 0.19
N GLN A 84 -15.99 18.07 1.33
CA GLN A 84 -16.50 18.37 2.66
C GLN A 84 -16.41 19.86 3.01
N GLN A 85 -15.63 20.65 2.26
CA GLN A 85 -15.57 22.10 2.46
C GLN A 85 -16.92 22.75 2.14
N SER A 86 -17.29 23.74 2.95
CA SER A 86 -18.47 24.56 2.73
C SER A 86 -18.19 25.66 1.71
N GLY A 87 -19.26 26.28 1.19
CA GLY A 87 -19.15 27.39 0.26
C GLY A 87 -18.79 27.00 -1.18
N GLN A 88 -18.24 27.96 -1.93
CA GLN A 88 -18.03 27.86 -3.38
C GLN A 88 -17.04 26.74 -3.74
N ILE A 89 -15.95 26.59 -2.99
CA ILE A 89 -14.91 25.58 -3.25
C ILE A 89 -15.50 24.17 -3.24
N GLY A 90 -16.23 23.80 -2.18
CA GLY A 90 -16.87 22.48 -2.13
C GLY A 90 -17.93 22.29 -3.22
N ALA A 91 -18.64 23.35 -3.61
CA ALA A 91 -19.64 23.29 -4.68
C ALA A 91 -19.00 23.01 -6.05
N GLU A 92 -17.87 23.64 -6.35
CA GLU A 92 -17.12 23.43 -7.60
C GLU A 92 -16.58 22.00 -7.69
N PHE A 93 -15.96 21.47 -6.63
CA PHE A 93 -15.44 20.10 -6.63
C PHE A 93 -16.54 19.04 -6.71
N ARG A 94 -17.70 19.24 -6.07
CA ARG A 94 -18.87 18.35 -6.26
C ARG A 94 -19.40 18.39 -7.71
N GLY A 95 -19.28 19.54 -8.37
CA GLY A 95 -19.68 19.78 -9.76
C GLY A 95 -18.71 19.23 -10.82
N ALA A 96 -17.43 19.03 -10.47
CA ALA A 96 -16.41 18.56 -11.40
C ALA A 96 -16.53 17.06 -11.72
N ALA A 97 -16.56 16.70 -13.00
CA ALA A 97 -16.70 15.30 -13.43
C ALA A 97 -15.51 14.42 -13.00
N ILE A 98 -14.28 14.95 -13.11
CA ILE A 98 -13.06 14.24 -12.71
C ILE A 98 -13.06 13.95 -11.20
N ALA A 99 -13.50 14.91 -10.38
CA ALA A 99 -13.63 14.74 -8.93
C ALA A 99 -14.65 13.64 -8.58
N ARG A 100 -15.80 13.62 -9.25
CA ARG A 100 -16.81 12.57 -9.05
C ARG A 100 -16.30 11.19 -9.45
N ASP A 101 -15.57 11.07 -10.55
CA ASP A 101 -15.02 9.80 -11.02
C ASP A 101 -13.97 9.26 -10.03
N ALA A 102 -13.05 10.11 -9.55
CA ALA A 102 -12.08 9.74 -8.52
C ALA A 102 -12.77 9.20 -7.25
N LEU A 103 -13.81 9.88 -6.75
CA LEU A 103 -14.58 9.40 -5.60
C LEU A 103 -15.35 8.10 -5.88
N THR A 104 -15.90 7.95 -7.09
CA THR A 104 -16.65 6.75 -7.45
C THR A 104 -15.75 5.52 -7.44
N ARG A 105 -14.52 5.64 -7.97
CA ARG A 105 -13.53 4.56 -7.93
C ARG A 105 -13.13 4.20 -6.49
N LEU A 106 -12.86 5.20 -5.66
CA LEU A 106 -12.54 4.97 -4.24
C LEU A 106 -13.69 4.27 -3.51
N ARG A 107 -14.93 4.76 -3.66
CA ARG A 107 -16.11 4.15 -3.03
C ARG A 107 -16.35 2.71 -3.49
N ARG A 108 -16.08 2.41 -4.76
CA ARG A 108 -16.16 1.04 -5.26
C ARG A 108 -15.13 0.13 -4.59
N ALA A 109 -13.88 0.59 -4.45
CA ALA A 109 -12.83 -0.18 -3.77
C ALA A 109 -13.15 -0.37 -2.27
N GLN A 110 -13.68 0.67 -1.62
CA GLN A 110 -14.13 0.60 -0.22
C GLN A 110 -15.30 -0.38 -0.05
N ALA A 111 -16.27 -0.38 -0.97
CA ALA A 111 -17.39 -1.32 -0.93
C ALA A 111 -16.94 -2.78 -1.11
N GLU A 112 -15.94 -3.04 -1.97
CA GLU A 112 -15.33 -4.36 -2.07
C GLU A 112 -14.64 -4.75 -0.75
N GLY A 113 -13.91 -3.82 -0.13
CA GLY A 113 -13.29 -4.02 1.18
C GLY A 113 -14.31 -4.37 2.26
N GLU A 114 -15.45 -3.66 2.29
CA GLU A 114 -16.56 -3.94 3.20
C GLU A 114 -17.06 -5.38 3.03
N VAL A 115 -17.45 -5.77 1.81
CA VAL A 115 -18.05 -7.09 1.54
C VAL A 115 -17.09 -8.25 1.84
N ARG A 116 -15.78 -8.03 1.70
CA ARG A 116 -14.77 -9.09 1.84
C ARG A 116 -14.21 -9.22 3.25
N CYS A 117 -14.22 -8.15 4.03
CA CYS A 117 -13.46 -8.06 5.28
C CYS A 117 -14.32 -7.81 6.52
N PHE A 118 -15.57 -7.37 6.36
CA PHE A 118 -16.52 -7.08 7.44
C PHE A 118 -17.76 -7.98 7.32
#